data_AF-A0A1F8S9A7-F1
#
_entry.id   AF-A0A1F8S9A7-F1
#
_cell.length_a   1.000
_cell.length_b   1.000
_cell.length_c   1.000
_cell.angle_alpha   90.00
_cell.angle_beta   90.00
_cell.angle_gamma   90.00
#
_symmetry.space_group_name_H-M   'P 1'
#
loop_
_entity.id
_entity.type
_entity.pdbx_description
1 polymer ?
#
loop_
_entity_poly.entity_id
_entity_poly.type
_entity_poly.pdbx_seq_one_letter_code
_entity_poly.pdbx_strand_id
1 'polypeptide(L)'
;MTAFCEHFEPDLRIDPPLRVCPSCVAVGATWFHLRQCLACGQTGCCDRSANQHATAHFQATGHPMIRSAEPGEGWWWCYPDDRLYEEPGSTFAGGTAT
;
A
#
# COMPACT_ATOMS: atom_id res chain seq x y z
N MET A 1 2.42 -22.02 6.38
CA MET A 1 2.30 -21.31 5.08
C MET A 1 2.65 -19.87 5.36
N THR A 2 3.72 -19.36 4.75
CA THR A 2 4.19 -18.00 5.00
C THR A 2 3.22 -17.04 4.33
N ALA A 3 2.51 -16.24 5.11
CA ALA A 3 1.57 -15.25 4.61
C ALA A 3 2.28 -14.05 3.95
N PHE A 4 3.63 -14.01 3.97
CA PHE A 4 4.49 -12.90 3.52
C PHE A 4 5.66 -13.39 2.68
N CYS A 5 6.23 -12.50 1.88
CA CYS A 5 7.52 -12.68 1.22
C CYS A 5 8.70 -12.31 2.13
N GLU A 6 9.92 -12.56 1.66
CA GLU A 6 11.17 -12.18 2.33
C GLU A 6 11.34 -10.66 2.52
N HIS A 7 10.57 -9.84 1.80
CA HIS A 7 10.61 -8.39 1.87
C HIS A 7 9.77 -7.80 3.02
N PHE A 8 9.05 -8.64 3.77
CA PHE A 8 8.20 -8.19 4.87
C PHE A 8 8.99 -8.04 6.16
N GLU A 9 8.91 -6.84 6.73
CA GLU A 9 9.58 -6.46 7.98
C GLU A 9 8.54 -6.36 9.12
N PRO A 10 8.34 -7.41 9.94
CA PRO A 10 7.26 -7.47 10.93
C PRO A 10 7.44 -6.50 12.11
N ASP A 11 8.66 -6.07 12.39
CA ASP A 11 8.99 -5.26 13.58
C ASP A 11 8.83 -3.75 13.34
N LEU A 12 8.53 -3.33 12.10
CA LEU A 12 8.34 -1.91 11.78
C LEU A 12 7.01 -1.40 12.31
N ARG A 13 7.09 -0.38 13.16
CA ARG A 13 5.93 0.38 13.63
C ARG A 13 5.77 1.64 12.80
N ILE A 14 4.69 1.69 12.04
CA ILE A 14 4.31 2.84 11.23
C ILE A 14 3.00 3.42 11.74
N ASP A 15 2.85 4.73 11.59
CA ASP A 15 1.61 5.42 11.93
C ASP A 15 0.43 4.93 11.07
N PRO A 16 -0.82 5.10 11.54
CA PRO A 16 -2.00 4.84 10.73
C PRO A 16 -1.98 5.61 9.40
N PRO A 17 -2.57 5.05 8.32
CA PRO A 17 -2.60 5.73 7.04
C PRO A 17 -3.35 7.06 7.12
N LEU A 18 -2.84 8.03 6.37
CA LEU A 18 -3.57 9.27 6.15
C LEU A 18 -4.80 8.99 5.27
N ARG A 19 -5.85 9.80 5.45
CA ARG A 19 -7.05 9.75 4.59
C ARG A 19 -6.91 10.60 3.32
N VAL A 20 -5.69 11.06 3.03
CA VAL A 20 -5.37 11.88 1.86
C VAL A 20 -4.03 11.44 1.28
N CYS A 21 -3.80 11.74 0.00
CA CYS A 21 -2.46 11.68 -0.57
C CYS A 21 -1.80 13.07 -0.45
N PRO A 22 -0.78 13.26 0.42
CA PRO A 22 -0.17 14.58 0.64
C PRO A 22 0.37 15.20 -0.64
N SER A 23 0.98 14.39 -1.52
CA SER A 23 1.51 14.85 -2.80
C SER A 23 0.42 15.31 -3.77
N CYS A 24 -0.75 14.65 -3.81
CA CYS A 24 -1.89 15.13 -4.60
C CYS A 24 -2.45 16.44 -4.03
N VAL A 25 -2.57 16.55 -2.70
CA VAL A 25 -3.03 17.79 -2.05
C VAL A 25 -2.12 18.97 -2.39
N ALA A 26 -0.81 18.77 -2.37
CA ALA A 26 0.17 19.81 -2.68
C ALA A 26 0.04 20.39 -4.09
N VAL A 27 -0.46 19.60 -5.06
CA VAL A 27 -0.63 20.01 -6.46
C VAL A 27 -2.10 20.26 -6.84
N GLY A 28 -3.03 20.21 -5.87
CA GLY A 28 -4.45 20.41 -6.12
C GLY A 28 -5.10 19.30 -6.97
N ALA A 29 -4.55 18.08 -6.95
CA ALA A 29 -5.06 16.93 -7.69
C ALA A 29 -5.94 16.01 -6.83
N THR A 30 -6.76 15.21 -7.49
CA THR A 30 -7.56 14.14 -6.87
C THR A 30 -6.86 12.78 -6.95
N TRP A 31 -7.41 11.79 -6.27
CA TRP A 31 -6.94 10.39 -6.27
C TRP A 31 -8.13 9.44 -6.22
N PHE A 32 -7.88 8.16 -6.55
CA PHE A 32 -8.88 7.10 -6.49
C PHE A 32 -8.83 6.35 -5.16
N HIS A 33 -7.81 5.52 -4.95
CA HIS A 33 -7.54 4.83 -3.68
C HIS A 33 -6.16 5.17 -3.14
N LEU A 34 -5.98 4.93 -1.84
CA LEU A 34 -4.75 5.18 -1.11
C LEU A 34 -4.03 3.87 -0.77
N ARG A 35 -2.70 3.98 -0.72
CA ARG A 35 -1.77 2.94 -0.31
C ARG A 35 -0.81 3.52 0.72
N GLN A 36 -0.36 2.72 1.66
CA GLN A 36 0.64 3.14 2.65
C GLN A 36 1.87 2.25 2.59
N CYS A 37 3.05 2.84 2.59
CA CYS A 37 4.31 2.11 2.66
C CYS A 37 4.44 1.39 4.01
N LEU A 38 4.73 0.09 3.97
CA LEU A 38 4.95 -0.72 5.18
C LEU A 38 6.31 -0.43 5.85
N ALA A 39 7.26 0.16 5.13
CA ALA A 39 8.58 0.46 5.66
C ALA A 39 8.66 1.81 6.40
N CYS A 40 7.92 2.83 5.94
CA CYS A 40 8.04 4.20 6.48
C CYS A 40 6.71 4.92 6.73
N GLY A 41 5.56 4.28 6.48
CA GLY A 41 4.25 4.87 6.76
C GLY A 41 3.77 5.94 5.78
N GLN A 42 4.51 6.23 4.71
CA GLN A 42 4.09 7.23 3.72
C GLN A 42 2.82 6.80 2.99
N THR A 43 1.80 7.67 2.96
CA THR A 43 0.56 7.43 2.22
C THR A 43 0.62 8.06 0.83
N GLY A 44 0.37 7.27 -0.20
CA GLY A 44 0.35 7.69 -1.62
C GLY A 44 -0.90 7.20 -2.34
N CYS A 45 -1.26 7.86 -3.45
CA CYS A 45 -2.33 7.37 -4.31
C CYS A 45 -1.88 6.15 -5.13
N CYS A 46 -2.82 5.26 -5.44
CA CYS A 46 -2.55 4.01 -6.16
C CYS A 46 -2.17 4.22 -7.64
N ASP A 47 -1.75 3.14 -8.27
CA ASP A 47 -1.44 2.98 -9.70
C ASP A 47 -2.61 3.36 -10.64
N ARG A 48 -3.86 3.18 -10.19
CA ARG A 48 -5.04 3.64 -10.96
C ARG A 48 -5.30 5.15 -10.88
N SER A 49 -4.63 5.86 -9.98
CA SER A 49 -4.71 7.32 -9.92
C SER A 49 -3.73 7.94 -10.91
N ALA A 50 -4.07 9.07 -11.53
CA ALA A 50 -3.23 9.70 -12.56
C ALA A 50 -1.77 9.93 -12.14
N ASN A 51 -1.53 10.27 -10.86
CA ASN A 51 -0.20 10.62 -10.34
C ASN A 51 0.60 9.45 -9.76
N GLN A 52 -0.03 8.30 -9.45
CA GLN A 52 0.65 7.06 -9.04
C GLN A 52 1.71 7.22 -7.92
N HIS A 53 1.44 8.06 -6.91
CA HIS A 53 2.43 8.45 -5.91
C HIS A 53 2.97 7.29 -5.06
N ALA A 54 2.20 6.22 -4.85
CA ALA A 54 2.70 5.04 -4.14
C ALA A 54 3.82 4.33 -4.93
N THR A 55 3.64 4.18 -6.24
CA THR A 55 4.63 3.56 -7.13
C THR A 55 5.85 4.46 -7.31
N ALA A 56 5.65 5.77 -7.48
CA ALA A 56 6.75 6.73 -7.52
C ALA A 56 7.58 6.72 -6.21
N HIS A 57 6.91 6.59 -5.06
CA HIS A 57 7.57 6.44 -3.77
C HIS A 57 8.44 5.18 -3.70
N PHE A 58 7.93 4.03 -4.16
CA PHE A 58 8.73 2.80 -4.25
C PHE A 58 9.97 3.00 -5.14
N GLN A 59 9.81 3.56 -6.35
CA GLN A 59 10.93 3.78 -7.28
C GLN A 59 11.99 4.72 -6.70
N ALA A 60 11.60 5.71 -5.90
CA ALA A 60 12.52 6.68 -5.31
C ALA A 60 13.24 6.16 -4.06
N THR A 61 12.59 5.32 -3.25
CA THR A 61 13.09 4.90 -1.92
C THR A 61 13.55 3.45 -1.86
N GLY A 62 13.10 2.61 -2.79
CA GLY A 62 13.30 1.17 -2.75
C GLY A 62 12.44 0.45 -1.70
N HIS A 63 11.46 1.10 -1.07
CA HIS A 63 10.62 0.45 -0.06
C HIS A 63 9.69 -0.59 -0.71
N PRO A 64 9.89 -1.90 -0.46
CA PRO A 64 9.41 -2.94 -1.35
C PRO A 64 7.91 -3.23 -1.21
N MET A 65 7.31 -2.88 -0.07
CA MET A 65 5.94 -3.28 0.25
C MET A 65 5.04 -2.11 0.66
N ILE A 66 3.78 -2.21 0.25
CA ILE A 66 2.69 -1.29 0.61
C ILE A 66 1.48 -2.08 1.14
N ARG A 67 0.62 -1.40 1.90
CA ARG A 67 -0.70 -1.88 2.31
C ARG A 67 -1.82 -1.04 1.71
N SER A 68 -3.02 -1.60 1.63
CA SER A 68 -4.20 -0.78 1.42
C SER A 68 -4.39 0.20 2.58
N ALA A 69 -4.70 1.44 2.25
CA ALA A 69 -5.10 2.47 3.21
C ALA A 69 -6.62 2.71 3.18
N GLU A 70 -7.36 1.88 2.46
CA GLU A 70 -8.81 1.96 2.37
C GLU A 70 -9.47 1.32 3.60
N PRO A 71 -10.55 1.92 4.15
CA PRO A 71 -11.26 1.33 5.28
C PRO A 71 -11.82 -0.06 4.94
N GLY A 72 -11.47 -1.06 5.76
CA GLY A 72 -12.01 -2.42 5.63
C GLY A 72 -11.25 -3.33 4.66
N GLU A 73 -10.24 -2.82 3.96
CA GLU A 73 -9.33 -3.64 3.16
C GLU A 73 -8.07 -3.98 3.96
N GLY A 74 -7.70 -5.26 4.03
CA GLY A 74 -6.46 -5.70 4.67
C GLY A 74 -5.64 -6.55 3.73
N TRP A 75 -4.97 -5.92 2.78
CA TRP A 75 -4.05 -6.61 1.89
C TRP A 75 -2.78 -5.79 1.71
N TRP A 76 -1.73 -6.51 1.34
CA TRP A 76 -0.39 -6.03 1.10
C TRP A 76 0.04 -6.35 -0.32
N TRP A 77 0.91 -5.50 -0.87
CA TRP A 77 1.49 -5.70 -2.18
C TRP A 77 3.00 -5.56 -2.09
N CYS A 78 3.70 -6.51 -2.69
CA CYS A 78 5.14 -6.50 -2.84
C CYS A 78 5.49 -6.14 -4.29
N TYR A 79 6.17 -5.00 -4.48
CA TYR A 79 6.57 -4.55 -5.82
C TYR A 79 7.60 -5.49 -6.47
N PRO A 80 8.67 -5.94 -5.79
CA PRO A 80 9.62 -6.90 -6.38
C PRO A 80 8.98 -8.21 -6.85
N ASP A 81 8.03 -8.73 -6.09
CA ASP A 81 7.41 -10.03 -6.35
C ASP A 81 6.17 -9.94 -7.25
N ASP A 82 5.71 -8.72 -7.55
CA ASP A 82 4.47 -8.43 -8.29
C ASP A 82 3.26 -9.22 -7.75
N ARG A 83 3.16 -9.29 -6.41
CA ARG A 83 2.24 -10.19 -5.70
C ARG A 83 1.47 -9.51 -4.58
N LEU A 84 0.21 -9.92 -4.47
CA LEU A 84 -0.70 -9.57 -3.38
C LEU A 84 -0.62 -10.62 -2.26
N TYR A 85 -0.63 -10.14 -1.03
CA TYR A 85 -0.68 -10.92 0.20
C TYR A 85 -1.85 -10.43 1.05
N GLU A 86 -2.57 -11.33 1.70
CA GLU A 86 -3.69 -10.96 2.57
C GLU A 86 -3.22 -10.77 4.01
N GLU A 87 -3.72 -9.72 4.67
CA GLU A 87 -3.52 -9.54 6.10
C GLU A 87 -4.37 -10.59 6.85
N PRO A 88 -3.79 -11.32 7.82
CA PRO A 88 -4.54 -12.28 8.62
C PRO A 88 -5.76 -11.64 9.29
N GLY A 89 -6.97 -12.13 8.97
CA GLY A 89 -8.22 -11.64 9.54
C GLY A 89 -8.87 -10.48 8.77
N SER A 90 -8.34 -10.11 7.60
CA SER A 90 -8.97 -9.14 6.71
C SER A 90 -10.07 -9.76 5.84
N THR A 91 -11.05 -8.94 5.43
CA THR A 91 -12.03 -9.30 4.40
C THR A 91 -11.61 -8.62 3.10
N PHE A 92 -11.07 -9.37 2.14
CA PHE A 92 -10.80 -8.84 0.82
C PHE A 92 -12.12 -8.66 0.05
N ALA A 93 -12.47 -7.43 -0.33
CA ALA A 93 -13.71 -7.14 -1.06
C ALA A 93 -13.70 -7.60 -2.53
N GLY A 94 -12.61 -8.20 -3.03
CA GLY A 94 -12.37 -8.38 -4.46
C GLY A 94 -11.89 -9.75 -4.94
N GLY A 95 -11.92 -10.82 -4.14
CA GLY A 95 -11.27 -12.07 -4.50
C GLY A 95 -11.86 -13.27 -3.80
N THR A 96 -12.63 -14.06 -4.54
CA THR A 96 -12.96 -15.43 -4.17
C THR A 96 -11.67 -16.24 -4.13
N ALA A 97 -11.23 -16.64 -2.93
CA ALA A 97 -10.39 -17.82 -2.79
C ALA A 97 -11.15 -18.99 -3.45
N THR A 98 -10.59 -19.53 -4.54
CA THR A 98 -11.01 -20.81 -5.12
C THR A 98 -10.07 -21.89 -4.63
#